data_AF-G0IXW5-F1
#
_entry.id   AF-G0IXW5-F1
#
_cell.length_a   1.000
_cell.length_b   1.000
_cell.length_c   1.000
_cell.angle_alpha   90.00
_cell.angle_beta   90.00
_cell.angle_gamma   90.00
#
_symmetry.space_group_name_H-M   'P 1'
#
loop_
_entity.id
_entity.type
_entity.pdbx_description
1 polymer ?
#
loop_
_entity_poly.entity_id
_entity_poly.type
_entity_poly.pdbx_seq_one_letter_code
_entity_poly.pdbx_strand_id
1 'polypeptide(L)'
;MKKNLQFKRNIFTYITALVILSGAYACSTKVTFPVSSVVPAAEPVASINKTKEGAYQVNLDINNLALPERLSPPKKHYIVWIEATGQGLIKLGEIANNSGMFKNRGKASFEKETMYKPTMLLITAENSLDISYPGSNVILKSKPFELK
;
A
#
# COMPACT_ATOMS: atom_id res chain seq x y z
N MET A 1 53.99 -21.00 20.53
CA MET A 1 52.88 -21.44 19.66
C MET A 1 51.53 -20.74 20.01
N LYS A 2 51.47 -19.39 20.12
CA LYS A 2 50.28 -18.63 20.61
C LYS A 2 49.71 -17.57 19.62
N LYS A 3 50.26 -17.46 18.41
CA LYS A 3 49.86 -16.40 17.44
C LYS A 3 48.53 -16.67 16.71
N ASN A 4 48.09 -17.93 16.64
CA ASN A 4 46.89 -18.31 15.87
C ASN A 4 45.56 -18.06 16.58
N LEU A 5 45.55 -17.90 17.91
CA LEU A 5 44.32 -17.74 18.70
C LEU A 5 43.84 -16.29 18.80
N GLN A 6 44.77 -15.33 18.85
CA GLN A 6 44.45 -13.89 18.86
C GLN A 6 43.92 -13.41 17.51
N PHE A 7 44.40 -14.00 16.40
CA PHE A 7 43.97 -13.64 15.04
C PHE A 7 42.51 -14.04 14.76
N LYS A 8 42.07 -15.22 15.23
CA LYS A 8 40.67 -15.68 15.12
C LYS A 8 39.69 -14.82 15.91
N ARG A 9 40.10 -14.30 17.08
CA ARG A 9 39.27 -13.45 17.94
C ARG A 9 39.00 -12.08 17.31
N ASN A 10 39.97 -11.51 16.60
CA ASN A 10 39.80 -10.23 15.89
C ASN A 10 38.95 -10.37 14.62
N ILE A 11 39.12 -11.45 13.85
CA ILE A 11 38.30 -11.74 12.65
C ILE A 11 36.81 -11.86 13.01
N PHE A 12 36.50 -12.53 14.12
CA PHE A 12 35.12 -12.69 14.56
C PHE A 12 34.47 -11.34 14.89
N THR A 13 35.21 -10.41 15.54
CA THR A 13 34.72 -9.06 15.83
C THR A 13 34.48 -8.23 14.56
N TYR A 14 35.34 -8.35 13.54
CA TYR A 14 35.15 -7.67 12.26
C TYR A 14 33.95 -8.21 11.46
N ILE A 15 33.69 -9.53 11.53
CA ILE A 15 32.53 -10.14 10.88
C ILE A 15 31.23 -9.67 11.55
N THR A 16 31.17 -9.59 12.88
CA THR A 16 29.99 -9.06 13.59
C THR A 16 29.74 -7.58 13.30
N ALA A 17 30.79 -6.77 13.14
CA ALA A 17 30.67 -5.36 12.75
C ALA A 17 30.18 -5.16 11.30
N LEU A 18 30.57 -6.04 10.37
CA LEU A 18 30.16 -5.99 8.96
C LEU A 18 28.66 -6.34 8.78
N VAL A 19 28.13 -7.28 9.58
CA VAL A 19 26.71 -7.69 9.51
C VAL A 19 25.78 -6.56 9.96
N ILE A 20 26.19 -5.73 10.93
CA ILE A 20 25.39 -4.60 11.45
C ILE A 20 25.29 -3.45 10.43
N LEU A 21 26.26 -3.32 9.52
CA LEU A 21 26.26 -2.26 8.49
C LEU A 21 25.41 -2.59 7.26
N SER A 22 24.88 -3.81 7.17
CA SER A 22 24.07 -4.30 6.04
C SER A 22 22.56 -4.08 6.20
N GLY A 23 22.14 -3.24 7.14
CA GLY A 23 20.75 -2.83 7.33
C GLY A 23 20.20 -2.22 6.03
N ALA A 24 19.48 -3.02 5.26
CA ALA A 24 18.95 -2.63 3.97
C ALA A 24 18.07 -1.38 4.10
N TYR A 25 18.42 -0.34 3.35
CA TYR A 25 17.61 0.85 3.14
C TYR A 25 16.35 0.48 2.35
N ALA A 26 15.37 -0.16 3.01
CA ALA A 26 14.04 -0.31 2.44
C ALA A 26 13.37 1.06 2.45
N CYS A 27 13.52 1.79 1.34
CA CYS A 27 12.90 3.09 1.17
C CYS A 27 11.42 2.88 0.85
N SER A 28 10.57 3.22 1.82
CA SER A 28 9.11 3.17 1.69
C SER A 28 8.55 4.55 1.40
N THR A 29 7.78 4.69 0.32
CA THR A 29 7.10 5.94 -0.02
C THR A 29 5.73 5.97 0.63
N LYS A 30 5.56 6.82 1.65
CA LYS A 30 4.25 7.05 2.28
C LYS A 30 3.36 7.91 1.38
N VAL A 31 2.09 7.53 1.25
CA VAL A 31 1.11 8.24 0.42
C VAL A 31 0.17 9.03 1.32
N THR A 32 -0.04 10.30 1.00
CA THR A 32 -0.92 11.20 1.75
C THR A 32 -2.27 11.35 1.07
N PHE A 33 -3.34 11.23 1.84
CA PHE A 33 -4.70 11.50 1.39
C PHE A 33 -5.25 12.79 2.03
N PRO A 34 -5.89 13.68 1.26
CA PRO A 34 -6.82 14.67 1.81
C PRO A 34 -8.04 13.98 2.42
N VAL A 35 -8.75 14.70 3.30
CA VAL A 35 -10.00 14.22 3.89
C VAL A 35 -11.04 13.99 2.79
N SER A 36 -11.73 12.85 2.85
CA SER A 36 -12.83 12.54 1.93
C SER A 36 -14.06 13.36 2.25
N SER A 37 -14.72 13.90 1.21
CA SER A 37 -16.05 14.49 1.37
C SER A 37 -17.16 13.45 1.53
N VAL A 38 -16.94 12.21 1.09
CA VAL A 38 -17.91 11.12 1.12
C VAL A 38 -17.79 10.31 2.41
N VAL A 39 -16.56 10.07 2.88
CA VAL A 39 -16.26 9.34 4.11
C VAL A 39 -15.27 10.10 5.00
N PRO A 40 -15.66 11.25 5.61
CA PRO A 40 -14.73 12.12 6.34
C PRO A 40 -13.99 11.45 7.50
N ALA A 41 -14.58 10.42 8.10
CA ALA A 41 -13.98 9.67 9.19
C ALA A 41 -12.92 8.65 8.73
N ALA A 42 -12.82 8.35 7.44
CA ALA A 42 -11.88 7.35 6.95
C ALA A 42 -10.42 7.81 7.13
N GLU A 43 -9.62 6.93 7.69
CA GLU A 43 -8.20 7.16 8.01
C GLU A 43 -7.34 6.22 7.16
N PRO A 44 -6.97 6.60 5.93
CA PRO A 44 -6.13 5.79 5.06
C PRO A 44 -4.65 5.94 5.41
N VAL A 45 -3.96 4.81 5.45
CA VAL A 45 -2.50 4.71 5.54
C VAL A 45 -2.04 3.86 4.37
N ALA A 46 -1.29 4.45 3.45
CA ALA A 46 -0.75 3.72 2.32
C ALA A 46 0.75 3.92 2.16
N SER A 47 1.40 2.88 1.63
CA SER A 47 2.81 2.88 1.31
C SER A 47 3.09 2.15 0.01
N ILE A 48 4.07 2.66 -0.74
CA ILE A 48 4.59 2.03 -1.93
C ILE A 48 6.04 1.64 -1.68
N ASN A 49 6.36 0.36 -1.88
CA ASN A 49 7.73 -0.16 -1.77
C ASN A 49 8.16 -0.74 -3.12
N LYS A 50 9.40 -0.50 -3.52
CA LYS A 50 9.98 -1.19 -4.67
C LYS A 50 10.48 -2.56 -4.23
N THR A 51 10.07 -3.62 -4.92
CA THR A 51 10.54 -4.98 -4.67
C THR A 51 11.90 -5.22 -5.31
N LYS A 52 12.59 -6.31 -4.95
CA LYS A 52 13.90 -6.64 -5.50
C LYS A 52 13.82 -6.97 -6.99
N GLU A 53 12.67 -7.50 -7.40
CA GLU A 53 12.31 -7.90 -8.75
C GLU A 53 11.92 -6.70 -9.63
N GLY A 54 11.87 -5.50 -9.06
CA GLY A 54 11.58 -4.26 -9.78
C GLY A 54 10.10 -3.89 -9.86
N ALA A 55 9.22 -4.70 -9.28
CA ALA A 55 7.80 -4.38 -9.11
C ALA A 55 7.59 -3.37 -7.98
N TYR A 56 6.37 -2.86 -7.85
CA TYR A 56 5.94 -1.96 -6.79
C TYR A 56 4.86 -2.63 -5.95
N GLN A 57 5.16 -2.83 -4.68
CA GLN A 57 4.22 -3.28 -3.66
C GLN A 57 3.36 -2.10 -3.22
N VAL A 58 2.05 -2.20 -3.41
CA VAL A 58 1.05 -1.23 -2.95
C VAL A 58 0.37 -1.79 -1.70
N ASN A 59 0.57 -1.12 -0.57
CA ASN A 59 -0.10 -1.45 0.68
C ASN A 59 -1.04 -0.30 1.06
N LEU A 60 -2.28 -0.63 1.43
CA LEU A 60 -3.30 0.33 1.85
C LEU A 60 -4.12 -0.27 2.98
N ASP A 61 -4.07 0.37 4.14
CA ASP A 61 -4.95 0.09 5.28
C ASP A 61 -5.85 1.30 5.50
N ILE A 62 -7.12 1.06 5.80
CA ILE A 62 -8.09 2.11 6.05
C ILE A 62 -8.87 1.78 7.32
N ASN A 63 -8.78 2.66 8.31
CA ASN A 63 -9.65 2.63 9.48
C ASN A 63 -10.87 3.52 9.27
N ASN A 64 -11.93 3.26 10.02
CA ASN A 64 -13.18 4.03 10.01
C ASN A 64 -13.82 4.18 8.61
N LEU A 65 -13.58 3.22 7.71
CA LEU A 65 -14.18 3.21 6.37
C LEU A 65 -15.64 2.75 6.44
N ALA A 66 -16.57 3.57 5.95
CA ALA A 66 -17.96 3.15 5.83
C ALA A 66 -18.09 1.91 4.94
N LEU A 67 -19.00 0.99 5.26
CA LEU A 67 -19.31 -0.13 4.35
C LEU A 67 -19.91 0.41 3.05
N PRO A 68 -19.63 -0.18 1.88
CA PRO A 68 -20.07 0.34 0.59
C PRO A 68 -21.61 0.39 0.48
N GLU A 69 -22.32 -0.53 1.15
CA GLU A 69 -23.79 -0.56 1.19
C GLU A 69 -24.39 0.57 2.03
N ARG A 70 -23.57 1.26 2.84
CA ARG A 70 -23.99 2.41 3.67
C ARG A 70 -23.74 3.75 3.00
N LEU A 71 -23.17 3.75 1.79
CA LEU A 71 -23.01 4.96 0.99
C LEU A 71 -24.35 5.42 0.41
N SER A 72 -24.39 6.67 -0.06
CA SER A 72 -25.53 7.23 -0.79
C SER A 72 -25.05 7.79 -2.13
N PRO A 73 -25.39 7.15 -3.27
CA PRO A 73 -26.13 5.89 -3.38
C PRO A 73 -25.32 4.68 -2.86
N PRO A 74 -25.97 3.59 -2.41
CA PRO A 74 -25.29 2.39 -1.95
C PRO A 74 -24.53 1.71 -3.10
N LYS A 75 -23.38 1.12 -2.76
CA LYS A 75 -22.49 0.38 -3.67
C LYS A 75 -22.16 -1.00 -3.10
N LYS A 76 -21.39 -1.80 -3.84
CA LYS A 76 -21.03 -3.17 -3.45
C LYS A 76 -19.54 -3.34 -3.15
N HIS A 77 -18.68 -2.67 -3.91
CA HIS A 77 -17.24 -2.92 -3.90
C HIS A 77 -16.46 -1.62 -3.74
N TYR A 78 -15.35 -1.69 -3.02
CA TYR A 78 -14.32 -0.66 -3.12
C TYR A 78 -13.21 -1.15 -4.03
N ILE A 79 -12.84 -0.36 -5.03
CA ILE A 79 -11.81 -0.71 -6.00
C ILE A 79 -10.64 0.26 -5.89
N VAL A 80 -9.43 -0.30 -5.78
CA VAL A 80 -8.17 0.43 -5.78
C VAL A 80 -7.65 0.57 -7.21
N TRP A 81 -7.28 1.80 -7.54
CA TRP A 81 -6.67 2.20 -8.79
C TRP A 81 -5.36 2.93 -8.50
N ILE A 82 -4.43 2.83 -9.43
CA ILE A 82 -3.25 3.70 -9.50
C ILE A 82 -3.34 4.57 -10.73
N GLU A 83 -2.82 5.79 -10.66
CA GLU A 83 -2.36 6.50 -11.85
C GLU A 83 -0.90 6.15 -12.09
N ALA A 84 -0.59 5.61 -13.26
CA ALA A 84 0.75 5.23 -13.66
C ALA A 84 1.31 6.18 -14.72
N THR A 85 2.60 6.50 -14.60
CA THR A 85 3.29 7.40 -15.53
C THR A 85 3.16 6.90 -16.97
N GLY A 86 2.52 7.71 -17.83
CA GLY A 86 2.37 7.41 -19.26
C GLY A 86 1.29 6.37 -19.61
N GLN A 87 0.54 5.85 -18.63
CA GLN A 87 -0.50 4.84 -18.86
C GLN A 87 -1.90 5.23 -18.34
N GLY A 88 -1.98 6.25 -17.49
CA GLY A 88 -3.24 6.69 -16.91
C GLY A 88 -3.69 5.79 -15.75
N LEU A 89 -5.01 5.67 -15.56
CA LEU A 89 -5.58 4.92 -14.45
C LEU A 89 -5.61 3.42 -14.73
N ILE A 90 -5.03 2.64 -13.83
CA ILE A 90 -4.95 1.19 -13.90
C ILE A 90 -5.62 0.61 -12.65
N LYS A 91 -6.53 -0.33 -12.88
CA LYS A 91 -7.20 -1.08 -11.82
C LYS A 91 -6.22 -2.05 -11.16
N LEU A 92 -6.10 -1.97 -9.84
CA LEU A 92 -5.35 -2.97 -9.09
C LEU A 92 -6.25 -4.08 -8.56
N GLY A 93 -7.40 -3.75 -7.96
CA GLY A 93 -8.31 -4.77 -7.45
C GLY A 93 -9.29 -4.27 -6.41
N GLU A 94 -10.07 -5.18 -5.85
CA GLU A 94 -11.01 -4.89 -4.76
C GLU A 94 -10.29 -4.84 -3.42
N ILE A 95 -10.70 -3.91 -2.55
CA ILE A 95 -10.30 -3.91 -1.14
C ILE A 95 -11.03 -5.05 -0.43
N ALA A 96 -10.28 -5.91 0.26
CA ALA A 96 -10.88 -6.97 1.06
C ALA A 96 -11.65 -6.34 2.23
N ASN A 97 -12.96 -6.12 2.03
CA ASN A 97 -13.83 -5.75 3.11
C ASN A 97 -14.04 -6.97 3.98
N ASN A 98 -13.70 -6.81 5.25
CA ASN A 98 -13.85 -7.84 6.25
C ASN A 98 -15.35 -8.01 6.61
N SER A 99 -16.15 -8.50 5.66
CA SER A 99 -17.59 -8.76 5.82
C SER A 99 -17.80 -10.13 6.46
N GLY A 100 -18.06 -10.15 7.77
CA GLY A 100 -18.43 -11.33 8.54
C GLY A 100 -18.97 -10.93 9.91
N MET A 101 -19.76 -11.80 10.56
CA MET A 101 -20.45 -11.51 11.82
C MET A 101 -19.50 -11.12 12.98
N PHE A 102 -18.22 -11.50 12.89
CA PHE A 102 -17.17 -11.27 13.90
C PHE A 102 -16.00 -10.41 13.40
N LYS A 103 -16.16 -9.72 12.27
CA LYS A 103 -15.07 -8.96 11.65
C LYS A 103 -15.20 -7.45 11.95
N ASN A 104 -14.06 -6.81 12.20
CA ASN A 104 -13.94 -5.39 12.59
C ASN A 104 -14.58 -4.46 11.56
N ARG A 105 -15.85 -4.09 11.79
CA ARG A 105 -16.60 -3.14 10.95
C ARG A 105 -15.83 -1.82 10.91
N GLY A 106 -15.49 -1.35 9.72
CA GLY A 106 -14.74 -0.10 9.53
C GLY A 106 -13.24 -0.27 9.27
N LYS A 107 -12.70 -1.49 9.30
CA LYS A 107 -11.31 -1.77 8.90
C LYS A 107 -11.26 -2.46 7.55
N ALA A 108 -10.44 -1.95 6.65
CA ALA A 108 -10.23 -2.52 5.32
C ALA A 108 -8.73 -2.52 4.99
N SER A 109 -8.26 -3.55 4.28
CA SER A 109 -6.87 -3.67 3.86
C SER A 109 -6.77 -4.13 2.41
N PHE A 110 -5.73 -3.69 1.74
CA PHE A 110 -5.42 -4.00 0.37
C PHE A 110 -3.91 -4.12 0.18
N GLU A 111 -3.50 -5.19 -0.49
CA GLU A 111 -2.11 -5.47 -0.77
C GLU A 111 -1.98 -6.06 -2.18
N LYS A 112 -1.17 -5.44 -3.03
CA LYS A 112 -0.91 -5.94 -4.40
C LYS A 112 0.39 -5.41 -5.00
N GLU A 113 1.06 -6.27 -5.77
CA GLU A 113 2.19 -5.89 -6.62
C GLU A 113 1.75 -5.43 -8.02
N THR A 114 2.48 -4.45 -8.57
CA THR A 114 2.29 -3.97 -9.94
C THR A 114 3.63 -3.63 -10.59
N MET A 115 3.76 -3.88 -11.89
CA MET A 115 4.91 -3.45 -12.68
C MET A 115 4.83 -1.99 -13.11
N TYR A 116 3.66 -1.37 -12.98
CA TYR A 116 3.43 0.01 -13.37
C TYR A 116 3.80 0.96 -12.23
N LYS A 117 4.63 1.97 -12.52
CA LYS A 117 5.10 2.94 -11.53
C LYS A 117 3.94 3.87 -11.09
N PRO A 118 3.42 3.75 -9.85
CA PRO A 118 2.32 4.59 -9.40
C PRO A 118 2.79 6.02 -9.07
N THR A 119 1.92 6.98 -9.33
CA THR A 119 2.09 8.41 -9.02
C THR A 119 0.94 8.98 -8.20
N MET A 120 -0.19 8.26 -8.13
CA MET A 120 -1.36 8.60 -7.33
C MET A 120 -2.16 7.32 -7.04
N LEU A 121 -2.85 7.28 -5.90
CA LEU A 121 -3.85 6.26 -5.57
C LEU A 121 -5.26 6.85 -5.65
N LEU A 122 -6.18 6.06 -6.18
CA LEU A 122 -7.60 6.38 -6.27
C LEU A 122 -8.41 5.18 -5.78
N ILE A 123 -9.40 5.44 -4.93
CA ILE A 123 -10.34 4.43 -4.44
C ILE A 123 -11.75 4.87 -4.84
N THR A 124 -12.47 3.99 -5.51
CA THR A 124 -13.86 4.22 -5.93
C THR A 124 -14.80 3.20 -5.33
N ALA A 125 -16.08 3.57 -5.19
CA ALA A 125 -17.14 2.66 -4.80
C ALA A 125 -17.99 2.26 -6.02
N GLU A 126 -18.08 0.95 -6.26
CA GLU A 126 -18.54 0.39 -7.53
C GLU A 126 -19.59 -0.69 -7.33
N ASN A 127 -20.37 -0.94 -8.39
CA ASN A 127 -21.41 -1.97 -8.39
C ASN A 127 -20.95 -3.30 -9.01
N SER A 128 -19.85 -3.29 -9.75
CA SER A 128 -19.31 -4.45 -10.47
C SER A 128 -17.80 -4.49 -10.34
N LEU A 129 -17.24 -5.70 -10.23
CA LEU A 129 -15.82 -5.96 -10.33
C LEU A 129 -15.34 -6.09 -11.77
N ASP A 130 -16.23 -6.11 -12.76
CA ASP A 130 -15.88 -6.16 -14.18
C ASP A 130 -16.06 -4.78 -14.82
N ILE A 131 -15.14 -3.87 -14.49
CA ILE A 131 -15.09 -2.50 -15.00
C ILE A 131 -13.66 -2.15 -15.40
N SER A 132 -13.52 -1.48 -16.54
CA SER A 132 -12.23 -1.04 -17.10
C SER A 132 -11.86 0.39 -16.70
N TYR A 133 -12.83 1.18 -16.25
CA TYR A 133 -12.64 2.57 -15.85
C TYR A 133 -13.36 2.84 -14.51
N PRO A 134 -12.83 3.75 -13.68
CA PRO A 134 -13.48 4.14 -12.44
C PRO A 134 -14.78 4.87 -12.71
N GLY A 135 -15.80 4.56 -11.90
CA GLY A 135 -17.04 5.31 -11.87
C GLY A 135 -16.88 6.68 -11.18
N SER A 136 -17.98 7.41 -11.07
CA SER A 136 -18.00 8.76 -10.51
C SER A 136 -17.93 8.82 -8.98
N ASN A 137 -18.12 7.70 -8.28
CA ASN A 137 -18.12 7.66 -6.81
C ASN A 137 -16.69 7.49 -6.28
N VAL A 138 -15.94 8.60 -6.29
CA VAL A 138 -14.59 8.68 -5.71
C VAL A 138 -14.68 8.80 -4.20
N ILE A 139 -14.02 7.86 -3.51
CA ILE A 139 -14.07 7.73 -2.05
C ILE A 139 -12.82 8.33 -1.44
N LEU A 140 -11.66 7.97 -1.98
CA LEU A 140 -10.37 8.52 -1.58
C LEU A 140 -9.54 8.77 -2.82
N LYS A 141 -8.82 9.89 -2.83
CA LYS A 141 -7.86 10.23 -3.89
C LYS A 141 -6.63 10.81 -3.21
N SER A 142 -5.48 10.18 -3.38
CA SER A 142 -4.25 10.69 -2.77
C SER A 142 -3.80 11.99 -3.42
N LYS A 143 -2.93 12.73 -2.74
CA LYS A 143 -2.07 13.68 -3.42
C LYS A 143 -1.14 12.93 -4.39
N PRO A 144 -0.71 13.56 -5.49
CA PRO A 144 0.39 13.04 -6.28
C PRO A 144 1.65 12.84 -5.43
N PHE A 145 2.44 11.81 -5.73
CA PHE A 145 3.67 11.49 -5.02
C PHE A 145 4.74 10.96 -5.97
N GLU A 146 5.99 11.05 -5.52
CA GLU A 146 7.15 10.48 -6.20
C GLU A 146 7.73 9.34 -5.35
N LEU A 147 8.10 8.25 -6.03
CA LEU A 147 8.73 7.11 -5.37
C LEU A 147 10.18 7.43 -5.03
N LYS A 148 10.55 7.15 -3.79
CA LYS A 148 11.90 7.29 -3.27
C LYS A 148 12.77 6.06 -3.51
#